data_AF-A0AAP4DV36-F1
#
_entry.id   AF-A0AAP4DV36-F1
#
_cell.length_a   1.000
_cell.length_b   1.000
_cell.length_c   1.000
_cell.angle_alpha   90.00
_cell.angle_beta   90.00
_cell.angle_gamma   90.00
#
_symmetry.space_group_name_H-M   'P 1'
#
loop_
_entity.id
_entity.type
_entity.pdbx_description
1 polymer ?
#
loop_
_entity_poly.entity_id
_entity_poly.type
_entity_poly.pdbx_seq_one_letter_code
_entity_poly.pdbx_strand_id
1 'polypeptide(L)'
;MFDLHILKMFGIVAVSLYLVDKVMNHLIKGLNHLINRKENMKKNNQKFAERLKELRKEKGLTQQKVADSLNISQPNYRRWEVGERSPSGETLIKLADYFDVSIDYLVGRKNEK
;
A
#
# COMPACT_ATOMS: atom_id res chain seq x y z
N MET A 1 -47.76 37.95 10.47
CA MET A 1 -47.20 37.45 11.73
C MET A 1 -46.67 36.04 11.45
N PHE A 2 -45.36 35.82 11.44
CA PHE A 2 -44.81 34.49 11.17
C PHE A 2 -45.04 33.59 12.39
N ASP A 3 -45.53 32.38 12.14
CA ASP A 3 -45.89 31.41 13.17
C ASP A 3 -44.64 30.88 13.89
N LEU A 4 -44.61 31.05 15.21
CA LEU A 4 -43.53 30.61 16.10
C LEU A 4 -43.29 29.10 16.02
N HIS A 5 -44.32 28.31 15.69
CA HIS A 5 -44.18 26.86 15.46
C HIS A 5 -43.30 26.56 14.25
N ILE A 6 -43.48 27.32 13.16
CA ILE A 6 -42.70 27.15 11.94
C ILE A 6 -41.23 27.51 12.17
N LEU A 7 -40.93 28.57 12.93
CA LEU A 7 -39.56 28.98 13.25
C LEU A 7 -38.80 27.94 14.10
N LYS A 8 -39.47 27.32 15.08
CA LYS A 8 -38.90 26.22 15.90
C LYS A 8 -38.61 24.97 15.06
N MET A 9 -39.50 24.64 14.12
CA MET A 9 -39.33 23.49 13.23
C MET A 9 -38.09 23.67 12.33
N PHE A 10 -37.88 24.87 11.77
CA PHE A 10 -36.70 25.17 10.96
C PHE A 10 -35.39 25.07 11.77
N GLY A 11 -35.39 25.49 13.03
CA GLY A 11 -34.22 25.39 13.90
C GLY A 11 -33.76 23.94 14.15
N ILE A 12 -34.69 23.02 14.43
CA ILE A 12 -34.40 21.60 14.65
C ILE A 12 -33.85 20.95 13.37
N VAL A 13 -34.44 21.24 12.22
CA VAL A 13 -33.98 20.71 10.92
C VAL A 13 -32.58 21.22 10.58
N ALA A 14 -32.28 22.50 10.83
CA ALA A 14 -30.96 23.07 10.59
C ALA A 14 -29.86 22.45 11.47
N VAL A 15 -30.14 22.22 12.76
CA VAL A 15 -29.21 21.55 13.67
C VAL A 15 -28.98 20.10 13.26
N SER A 16 -30.05 19.38 12.90
CA SER A 16 -29.98 18.00 12.41
C SER A 16 -29.11 17.92 11.15
N LEU A 17 -29.36 18.79 10.17
CA LEU A 17 -28.59 18.84 8.92
C LEU A 17 -27.11 19.15 9.18
N TYR A 18 -26.81 20.11 10.05
CA TYR A 18 -25.44 20.43 10.46
C TYR A 18 -24.71 19.25 11.11
N LEU A 19 -25.38 18.52 12.00
CA LEU A 19 -24.81 17.35 12.64
C LEU A 19 -24.56 16.22 11.64
N VAL A 20 -25.50 16.00 10.71
CA VAL A 20 -25.35 15.02 9.62
C VAL A 20 -24.15 15.37 8.75
N ASP A 21 -24.01 16.63 8.31
CA ASP A 21 -22.88 17.07 7.51
C ASP A 21 -21.55 16.92 8.26
N LYS A 22 -21.52 17.24 9.56
CA LYS A 22 -20.31 17.10 10.39
C LYS A 22 -19.88 15.63 10.50
N VAL A 23 -20.83 14.71 10.71
CA VAL A 23 -20.56 13.27 10.76
C VAL A 23 -20.11 12.76 9.39
N MET A 24 -20.84 13.10 8.32
CA MET A 24 -20.52 12.70 6.96
C MET A 24 -19.13 13.17 6.53
N ASN A 25 -18.76 14.42 6.82
CA ASN A 25 -17.45 14.96 6.52
C ASN A 25 -16.31 14.21 7.24
N HIS A 26 -16.52 13.79 8.49
CA HIS A 26 -15.53 13.01 9.23
C HIS A 26 -15.36 11.61 8.62
N LEU A 27 -16.46 10.94 8.27
CA LEU A 27 -16.46 9.63 7.63
C LEU A 27 -15.78 9.66 6.26
N ILE A 28 -16.08 10.67 5.44
CA ILE A 28 -15.46 10.86 4.12
C ILE A 28 -13.95 11.04 4.26
N LYS A 29 -13.48 11.86 5.22
CA LYS A 29 -12.03 12.02 5.49
C LYS A 29 -11.37 10.71 5.86
N GLY A 30 -11.99 9.93 6.76
CA GLY A 30 -11.50 8.61 7.15
C GLY A 30 -11.40 7.64 5.97
N LEU A 31 -12.43 7.59 5.12
CA LEU A 31 -12.46 6.74 3.94
C LEU A 31 -11.39 7.13 2.92
N ASN A 32 -11.23 8.42 2.64
CA ASN A 32 -10.19 8.92 1.72
C ASN A 32 -8.79 8.52 2.20
N HIS A 33 -8.51 8.57 3.51
CA HIS A 33 -7.25 8.09 4.07
C HIS A 33 -7.03 6.59 3.78
N LEU A 34 -8.06 5.76 3.95
CA LEU A 34 -7.97 4.31 3.69
C LEU A 34 -7.78 4.00 2.20
N ILE A 35 -8.45 4.73 1.32
CA ILE A 35 -8.29 4.60 -0.14
C ILE A 35 -6.86 4.93 -0.53
N ASN A 36 -6.36 6.12 -0.16
CA ASN A 36 -4.99 6.55 -0.46
C ASN A 36 -3.96 5.56 0.11
N ARG A 37 -4.20 5.00 1.30
CA ARG A 37 -3.35 3.96 1.89
C ARG A 37 -3.32 2.71 1.02
N LYS A 38 -4.47 2.20 0.57
CA LYS A 38 -4.53 1.02 -0.32
C LYS A 38 -3.82 1.25 -1.65
N GLU A 39 -3.99 2.43 -2.25
CA GLU A 39 -3.30 2.79 -3.49
C GLU A 39 -1.78 2.83 -3.32
N ASN A 40 -1.29 3.46 -2.25
CA ASN A 40 0.14 3.49 -1.94
C ASN A 40 0.72 2.08 -1.71
N MET A 41 -0.03 1.21 -1.02
CA MET A 41 0.38 -0.19 -0.84
C MET A 41 0.50 -0.94 -2.17
N LYS A 42 -0.47 -0.75 -3.08
CA LYS A 42 -0.42 -1.34 -4.43
C LYS A 42 0.78 -0.84 -5.22
N LYS A 43 1.06 0.47 -5.18
CA LYS A 43 2.20 1.11 -5.85
C LYS A 43 3.54 0.58 -5.33
N ASN A 44 3.70 0.44 -4.01
CA ASN A 44 4.94 -0.06 -3.42
C ASN A 44 5.20 -1.53 -3.78
N ASN A 45 4.16 -2.37 -3.78
CA ASN A 45 4.29 -3.78 -4.19
C ASN A 45 4.70 -3.92 -5.66
N GLN A 46 4.15 -3.07 -6.54
CA GLN A 46 4.58 -3.00 -7.94
C GLN A 46 6.06 -2.64 -8.07
N LYS A 47 6.50 -1.60 -7.36
CA LYS A 47 7.89 -1.12 -7.39
C LYS A 47 8.87 -2.16 -6.82
N PHE A 48 8.47 -2.91 -5.79
CA PHE A 48 9.23 -4.04 -5.26
C PHE A 48 9.44 -5.13 -6.32
N ALA A 49 8.37 -5.54 -7.01
CA ALA A 49 8.43 -6.58 -8.04
C ALA A 49 9.38 -6.20 -9.19
N GLU A 50 9.31 -4.94 -9.63
CA GLU A 50 10.20 -4.36 -10.65
C GLU A 50 11.67 -4.40 -10.21
N ARG A 51 11.98 -3.86 -9.03
CA ARG A 51 13.35 -3.84 -8.49
C ARG A 51 13.94 -5.21 -8.28
N LEU A 52 13.16 -6.15 -7.75
CA LEU A 52 13.61 -7.53 -7.57
C LEU A 52 14.03 -8.15 -8.91
N LYS A 53 13.22 -7.93 -9.95
CA LYS A 53 13.51 -8.43 -11.30
C LYS A 53 14.71 -7.73 -11.93
N GLU A 54 14.87 -6.43 -11.71
CA GLU A 54 16.03 -5.65 -12.16
C GLU A 54 17.33 -6.15 -11.53
N LEU A 55 17.39 -6.24 -10.20
CA LEU A 55 18.57 -6.71 -9.46
C LEU A 55 18.99 -8.12 -9.91
N ARG A 56 18.04 -9.02 -10.11
CA ARG A 56 18.33 -10.36 -10.64
C ARG A 56 18.94 -10.31 -12.05
N LYS A 57 18.39 -9.48 -12.93
CA LYS A 57 18.85 -9.33 -14.30
C LYS A 57 20.22 -8.66 -14.37
N GLU A 58 20.49 -7.66 -13.54
CA GLU A 58 21.81 -7.01 -13.41
C GLU A 58 22.90 -8.04 -13.06
N LYS A 59 22.58 -9.02 -12.20
CA LYS A 59 23.49 -10.12 -11.86
C LYS A 59 23.51 -11.28 -12.88
N GLY A 60 22.72 -11.21 -13.96
CA GLY A 60 22.65 -12.26 -14.99
C GLY A 60 22.08 -13.60 -14.49
N LEU A 61 21.24 -13.58 -13.46
CA LEU A 61 20.74 -14.79 -12.79
C LEU A 61 19.37 -15.22 -13.32
N THR A 62 19.11 -16.53 -13.32
CA THR A 62 17.75 -17.06 -13.53
C THR A 62 16.96 -17.00 -12.23
N GLN A 63 15.62 -17.03 -12.31
CA GLN A 63 14.77 -17.10 -11.12
C GLN A 63 15.11 -18.33 -10.25
N GLN A 64 15.43 -19.47 -10.89
CA GLN A 64 15.85 -20.69 -10.21
C GLN A 64 17.16 -20.48 -9.44
N LYS A 65 18.18 -19.86 -10.03
CA LYS A 65 19.47 -19.61 -9.37
C LYS A 65 19.32 -18.79 -8.08
N VAL A 66 18.49 -17.74 -8.10
CA VAL A 66 18.23 -16.95 -6.89
C VAL A 66 17.47 -17.77 -5.85
N ALA A 67 16.48 -18.55 -6.31
CA ALA A 67 15.69 -19.39 -5.43
C ALA A 67 16.54 -20.45 -4.71
N ASP A 68 17.43 -21.11 -5.44
CA ASP A 68 18.37 -22.09 -4.90
C ASP A 68 19.35 -21.43 -3.91
N SER A 69 19.88 -20.26 -4.26
CA SER A 69 20.83 -19.52 -3.41
C SER A 69 20.25 -19.12 -2.06
N LEU A 70 18.92 -18.88 -2.01
CA LEU A 70 18.22 -18.44 -0.81
C LEU A 70 17.42 -19.55 -0.12
N ASN A 71 17.53 -20.78 -0.63
CA ASN A 71 16.76 -21.94 -0.17
C ASN A 71 15.24 -21.66 -0.12
N ILE A 72 14.71 -21.07 -1.20
CA ILE A 72 13.28 -20.79 -1.40
C ILE A 72 12.78 -21.48 -2.65
N SER A 73 11.46 -21.70 -2.75
CA SER A 73 10.89 -22.27 -3.97
C SER A 73 10.92 -21.26 -5.12
N GLN A 74 11.35 -21.67 -6.31
CA GLN A 74 11.30 -20.83 -7.52
C GLN A 74 9.88 -20.28 -7.83
N PRO A 75 8.78 -21.03 -7.64
CA PRO A 75 7.44 -20.48 -7.86
C PRO A 75 7.12 -19.28 -6.96
N ASN A 76 7.53 -19.32 -5.68
CA ASN A 76 7.37 -18.18 -4.78
C ASN A 76 8.19 -16.98 -5.26
N TYR A 77 9.44 -17.20 -5.67
CA TYR A 77 10.28 -16.13 -6.22
C TYR A 77 9.65 -15.50 -7.48
N ARG A 78 9.14 -16.33 -8.40
CA ARG A 78 8.40 -15.85 -9.59
C ARG A 78 7.22 -14.98 -9.19
N ARG A 79 6.38 -15.42 -8.23
CA ARG A 79 5.19 -14.69 -7.76
C ARG A 79 5.52 -13.31 -7.21
N TRP A 80 6.70 -13.15 -6.61
CA TRP A 80 7.19 -11.85 -6.16
C TRP A 80 7.59 -10.93 -7.32
N GLU A 81 8.28 -11.43 -8.34
CA GLU A 81 8.68 -10.64 -9.52
C GLU A 81 7.50 -10.20 -10.40
N VAL A 82 6.34 -10.84 -10.26
CA VAL A 82 5.10 -10.44 -10.96
C VAL A 82 4.10 -9.72 -10.04
N GLY A 83 4.46 -9.48 -8.78
CA GLY A 83 3.63 -8.76 -7.81
C GLY A 83 2.40 -9.51 -7.31
N GLU A 84 2.27 -10.82 -7.60
CA GLU A 84 1.15 -11.66 -7.16
C GLU A 84 1.15 -11.88 -5.63
N ARG A 85 2.34 -11.89 -5.02
CA ARG A 85 2.54 -12.02 -3.56
C ARG A 85 3.71 -11.19 -3.08
N SER A 86 3.74 -10.91 -1.78
CA SER A 86 4.90 -10.36 -1.10
C SER A 86 5.64 -11.46 -0.32
N PRO A 87 6.97 -11.38 -0.18
CA PRO A 87 7.72 -12.28 0.69
C PRO A 87 7.41 -12.03 2.17
N SER A 88 7.79 -12.96 3.04
CA SER A 88 7.83 -12.71 4.49
C SER A 88 8.92 -11.68 4.82
N GLY A 89 8.86 -11.09 6.02
CA GLY A 89 9.89 -10.16 6.49
C GLY A 89 11.29 -10.79 6.51
N GLU A 90 11.41 -12.04 6.95
CA GLU A 90 12.68 -12.77 6.95
C GLU A 90 13.24 -12.95 5.52
N THR A 91 12.39 -13.36 4.57
CA THR A 91 12.83 -13.52 3.18
C THR A 91 13.16 -12.19 2.53
N LEU A 92 12.48 -11.12 2.90
CA LEU A 92 12.79 -9.77 2.43
C LEU A 92 14.19 -9.32 2.87
N ILE A 93 14.58 -9.62 4.13
CA ILE A 93 15.94 -9.38 4.63
C ILE A 93 16.95 -10.19 3.81
N LYS A 94 16.71 -11.50 3.62
CA LYS A 94 17.59 -12.37 2.81
C LYS A 94 17.77 -11.85 1.38
N LEU A 95 16.72 -11.34 0.75
CA LEU A 95 16.78 -10.75 -0.58
C LEU A 95 17.62 -9.46 -0.59
N ALA A 96 17.42 -8.58 0.40
CA ALA A 96 18.18 -7.35 0.54
C ALA A 96 19.67 -7.64 0.70
N ASP A 97 20.03 -8.57 1.60
CA ASP A 97 21.41 -9.00 1.84
C ASP A 97 22.03 -9.64 0.59
N TYR A 98 21.29 -10.52 -0.10
CA TYR A 98 21.77 -11.21 -1.30
C TYR A 98 22.07 -10.26 -2.47
N PHE A 99 21.26 -9.22 -2.60
CA PHE A 99 21.45 -8.22 -3.65
C PHE A 99 22.34 -7.05 -3.23
N ASP A 100 22.78 -7.01 -1.97
CA ASP A 100 23.58 -5.94 -1.37
C ASP A 100 22.89 -4.58 -1.51
N VAL A 101 21.63 -4.51 -1.08
CA VAL A 101 20.80 -3.30 -1.10
C VAL A 101 20.04 -3.15 0.22
N SER A 102 19.61 -1.94 0.52
CA SER A 102 18.74 -1.67 1.66
C SER A 102 17.32 -2.22 1.45
N ILE A 103 16.64 -2.58 2.53
CA ILE A 103 15.22 -2.95 2.46
C ILE A 103 14.37 -1.79 1.95
N ASP A 104 14.67 -0.55 2.37
CA ASP A 104 13.94 0.64 1.92
C ASP A 104 14.06 0.85 0.40
N TYR A 105 15.21 0.54 -0.19
CA TYR A 105 15.33 0.43 -1.63
C TYR A 105 14.46 -0.70 -2.15
N LEU A 106 14.64 -1.92 -1.65
CA LEU A 106 13.97 -3.08 -2.23
C LEU A 106 12.44 -2.91 -2.26
N VAL A 107 11.82 -2.34 -1.21
CA VAL A 107 10.36 -2.16 -1.12
C VAL A 107 9.80 -0.86 -1.72
N GLY A 108 10.62 -0.03 -2.37
CA GLY A 108 10.12 1.16 -3.06
C GLY A 108 10.17 2.49 -2.28
N ARG A 109 10.63 2.49 -1.02
CA ARG A 109 10.61 3.67 -0.12
C ARG A 109 11.71 4.68 -0.42
N LYS A 110 12.88 4.22 -0.87
CA LYS A 110 14.01 5.07 -1.33
C LYS A 110 14.38 4.75 -2.77
N ASN A 111 15.12 5.64 -3.43
CA ASN A 111 15.60 5.42 -4.80
C ASN A 111 17.07 4.97 -4.87
N GLU A 112 17.82 5.21 -3.81
CA GLU A 112 19.21 4.76 -3.64
C GLU A 112 19.21 3.31 -3.16
N LYS A 113 20.10 2.48 -3.73
CA LYS A 113 20.30 1.07 -3.37
C LYS A 113 20.73 0.94 -1.91
#